data_AF-A0A182IKH9-F1
#
_entry.id   AF-A0A182IKH9-F1
#
_cell.length_a   1.000
_cell.length_b   1.000
_cell.length_c   1.000
_cell.angle_alpha   90.00
_cell.angle_beta   90.00
_cell.angle_gamma   90.00
#
_symmetry.space_group_name_H-M   'P 1'
#
loop_
_entity.id
_entity.type
_entity.pdbx_description
1 polymer ?
#
loop_
_entity_poly.entity_id
_entity_poly.type
_entity_poly.pdbx_seq_one_letter_code
_entity_poly.pdbx_strand_id
1 'polypeptide(L)'
;MATMASSTHAVELLVAFLALTGTTPTVWATCTASISADRITACAFNPLLALAERSGWVLSKENCGEIVGPEAFEVPPVLYFEHAEPDHLYTVLFVEERDPSGSPDGRRFYLQWLVANVPESAFVSGMTYMDGDTVMDYLSPAPRSADDGDADGQPTRYGFYIFEQVYGTIYPPMPNTREYFDLDGWIGAIYPEAALCGPVASIGFSAQ
;
A
#
# COMPACT_ATOMS: atom_id res chain seq x y z
N MET A 1 -62.46 -63.89 30.79
CA MET A 1 -61.54 -64.13 31.92
C MET A 1 -60.16 -63.66 31.45
N ALA A 2 -59.58 -62.68 32.15
CA ALA A 2 -58.16 -62.24 32.11
C ALA A 2 -57.58 -61.76 30.75
N THR A 3 -57.43 -60.44 30.56
CA THR A 3 -56.14 -59.68 30.59
C THR A 3 -55.01 -60.22 29.70
N MET A 4 -54.54 -59.41 28.75
CA MET A 4 -53.18 -58.86 28.75
C MET A 4 -53.04 -57.74 27.70
N ALA A 5 -52.54 -56.59 28.16
CA ALA A 5 -52.10 -55.47 27.35
C ALA A 5 -50.71 -55.77 26.77
N SER A 6 -50.42 -55.29 25.56
CA SER A 6 -49.03 -55.10 25.13
C SER A 6 -48.93 -53.81 24.33
N SER A 7 -48.35 -52.83 25.01
CA SER A 7 -47.77 -51.60 24.48
C SER A 7 -46.61 -51.95 23.53
N THR A 8 -46.56 -51.32 22.37
CA THR A 8 -45.30 -51.11 21.66
C THR A 8 -45.27 -49.71 21.06
N HIS A 9 -44.28 -48.98 21.54
CA HIS A 9 -44.04 -47.56 21.41
C HIS A 9 -43.85 -47.10 19.96
N ALA A 10 -44.47 -45.97 19.63
CA ALA A 10 -44.07 -45.12 18.53
C ALA A 10 -42.66 -44.57 18.80
N VAL A 11 -41.73 -44.80 17.89
CA VAL A 11 -40.41 -44.17 17.89
C VAL A 11 -40.55 -42.88 17.08
N GLU A 12 -40.86 -41.77 17.75
CA GLU A 12 -40.70 -40.43 17.18
C GLU A 12 -39.20 -40.11 17.11
N LEU A 13 -38.68 -40.07 15.88
CA LEU A 13 -37.32 -39.63 15.59
C LEU A 13 -37.30 -38.10 15.58
N LEU A 14 -37.02 -37.49 16.73
CA LEU A 14 -36.88 -36.04 16.85
C LEU A 14 -35.50 -35.64 16.33
N VAL A 15 -35.43 -35.21 15.06
CA VAL A 15 -34.22 -34.64 14.46
C VAL A 15 -34.07 -33.20 14.98
N ALA A 16 -33.27 -33.04 16.02
CA ALA A 16 -32.87 -31.73 16.52
C ALA A 16 -31.88 -31.09 15.54
N PHE A 17 -32.36 -30.17 14.70
CA PHE A 17 -31.52 -29.22 13.97
C PHE A 17 -30.94 -28.21 14.96
N LEU A 18 -29.77 -28.51 15.52
CA LEU A 18 -28.93 -27.51 16.17
C LEU A 18 -28.35 -26.62 15.06
N ALA A 19 -29.06 -25.55 14.73
CA ALA A 19 -28.51 -24.41 14.02
C ALA A 19 -27.47 -23.77 14.94
N LEU A 20 -26.23 -24.26 14.87
CA LEU A 20 -25.06 -23.55 15.37
C LEU A 20 -24.89 -22.31 14.48
N THR A 21 -25.61 -21.24 14.83
CA THR A 21 -25.26 -19.89 14.36
C THR A 21 -23.92 -19.57 15.02
N GLY A 22 -22.84 -20.07 14.42
CA GLY A 22 -21.49 -19.66 14.72
C GLY A 22 -21.40 -18.19 14.38
N THR A 23 -21.63 -17.33 15.37
CA THR A 23 -21.16 -15.96 15.34
C THR A 23 -19.65 -16.05 15.41
N THR A 24 -19.00 -16.30 14.28
CA THR A 24 -17.58 -16.03 14.16
C THR A 24 -17.40 -14.58 14.56
N PRO A 25 -16.57 -14.26 15.57
CA PRO A 25 -16.18 -12.88 15.76
C PRO A 25 -15.54 -12.46 14.45
N THR A 26 -16.24 -11.61 13.70
CA THR A 26 -15.64 -10.86 12.61
C THR A 26 -14.53 -10.08 13.29
N VAL A 27 -13.30 -10.54 13.17
CA VAL A 27 -12.15 -9.75 13.59
C VAL A 27 -12.11 -8.65 12.54
N TRP A 28 -12.62 -7.47 12.89
CA TRP A 28 -12.46 -6.28 12.08
C TRP A 28 -10.95 -6.06 12.01
N ALA A 29 -10.33 -6.46 10.90
CA ALA A 29 -8.94 -6.20 10.65
C ALA A 29 -8.75 -4.69 10.76
N THR A 30 -8.19 -4.27 11.89
CA THR A 30 -8.08 -2.86 12.26
C THR A 30 -6.82 -2.37 11.59
N CYS A 31 -6.90 -1.97 10.31
CA CYS A 31 -5.73 -1.35 9.69
C CYS A 31 -5.54 0.05 10.25
N THR A 32 -4.51 0.16 11.08
CA THR A 32 -3.75 1.37 11.40
C THR A 32 -2.37 0.96 11.93
N ALA A 33 -1.86 -0.17 11.42
CA ALA A 33 -0.46 -0.55 11.52
C ALA A 33 0.09 -0.57 10.10
N SER A 34 0.52 0.61 9.62
CA SER A 34 1.84 0.65 9.01
C SER A 34 2.76 -0.04 10.02
N ILE A 35 3.18 -1.27 9.74
CA ILE A 35 4.30 -1.80 10.51
C ILE A 35 5.45 -0.90 10.05
N SER A 36 5.75 0.13 10.84
CA SER A 36 6.89 1.03 10.60
C SER A 36 8.18 0.22 10.43
N ALA A 37 8.22 -0.97 11.03
CA ALA A 37 9.25 -1.97 10.87
C ALA A 37 9.22 -2.77 9.55
N ASP A 38 8.16 -2.78 8.75
CA ASP A 38 8.11 -3.53 7.46
C ASP A 38 8.49 -2.66 6.28
N ARG A 39 8.51 -1.33 6.44
CA ARG A 39 8.93 -0.36 5.41
C ARG A 39 10.45 -0.32 5.20
N ILE A 40 11.12 -1.46 5.36
CA ILE A 40 12.59 -1.54 5.42
C ILE A 40 13.21 -1.29 4.04
N THR A 41 12.52 -1.66 2.96
CA THR A 41 12.98 -1.38 1.60
C THR A 41 11.78 -1.34 0.64
N ALA A 42 11.84 -0.47 -0.36
CA ALA A 42 10.87 -0.45 -1.47
C ALA A 42 10.83 -1.77 -2.29
N CYS A 43 11.70 -2.74 -1.99
CA CYS A 43 11.77 -4.05 -2.64
C CYS A 43 11.28 -5.21 -1.76
N ALA A 44 10.69 -4.94 -0.59
CA ALA A 44 10.30 -5.97 0.38
C ALA A 44 8.89 -6.55 0.18
N PHE A 45 8.00 -5.84 -0.51
CA PHE A 45 6.58 -6.17 -0.59
C PHE A 45 6.23 -6.93 -1.88
N ASN A 46 4.93 -7.18 -2.10
CA ASN A 46 4.48 -7.80 -3.35
C ASN A 46 4.98 -7.01 -4.56
N PRO A 47 5.34 -7.70 -5.66
CA PRO A 47 5.95 -7.06 -6.81
C PRO A 47 4.98 -6.08 -7.45
N LEU A 48 5.44 -4.83 -7.54
CA LEU A 48 4.86 -3.77 -8.34
C LEU A 48 5.71 -3.61 -9.61
N LEU A 49 5.06 -3.43 -10.76
CA LEU A 49 5.73 -3.09 -12.01
C LEU A 49 5.58 -1.59 -12.26
N ALA A 50 6.66 -0.91 -12.60
CA ALA A 50 6.62 0.49 -13.04
C ALA A 50 7.21 0.61 -14.45
N LEU A 51 6.38 1.04 -15.40
CA LEU A 51 6.76 1.28 -16.79
C LEU A 51 6.91 2.78 -17.02
N ALA A 52 8.14 3.23 -17.27
CA ALA A 52 8.39 4.61 -17.67
C ALA A 52 8.33 4.73 -19.20
N GLU A 53 7.13 5.00 -19.73
CA GLU A 53 6.85 4.95 -21.17
C GLU A 53 7.80 5.82 -22.02
N ARG A 54 8.16 7.01 -21.52
CA ARG A 54 9.01 7.96 -22.25
C ARG A 54 10.44 7.46 -22.42
N SER A 55 10.98 6.78 -21.42
CA SER A 55 12.36 6.30 -21.41
C SER A 55 12.48 4.83 -21.86
N GLY A 56 11.35 4.10 -21.85
CA GLY A 56 11.30 2.66 -22.12
C GLY A 56 11.80 1.80 -20.95
N TRP A 57 12.09 2.41 -19.80
CA TRP A 57 12.51 1.67 -18.61
C TRP A 57 11.35 0.91 -17.98
N VAL A 58 11.67 -0.30 -17.50
CA VAL A 58 10.75 -1.15 -16.75
C VAL A 58 11.43 -1.51 -15.45
N LEU A 59 10.84 -1.09 -14.32
CA LEU A 59 11.20 -1.59 -13.00
C LEU A 59 10.26 -2.73 -12.63
N SER A 60 10.86 -3.85 -12.26
CA SER A 60 10.21 -5.07 -11.85
C SER A 60 10.97 -5.67 -10.67
N LYS A 61 10.48 -6.79 -10.15
CA LYS A 61 11.14 -7.49 -9.04
C LYS A 61 12.60 -7.86 -9.35
N GLU A 62 12.89 -8.19 -10.60
CA GLU A 62 14.21 -8.67 -11.05
C GLU A 62 15.29 -7.58 -11.03
N ASN A 63 14.91 -6.31 -11.13
CA ASN A 63 15.83 -5.17 -11.13
C ASN A 63 15.48 -4.12 -10.07
N CYS A 64 14.76 -4.52 -9.01
CA CYS A 64 14.43 -3.64 -7.91
C CYS A 64 15.70 -3.19 -7.17
N GLY A 65 15.83 -1.89 -6.93
CA GLY A 65 16.97 -1.28 -6.26
C GLY A 65 18.17 -0.99 -7.16
N GLU A 66 18.10 -1.35 -8.45
CA GLU A 66 19.13 -1.01 -9.43
C GLU A 66 19.32 0.50 -9.58
N ILE A 67 20.52 0.88 -10.02
CA ILE A 67 20.84 2.27 -10.32
C ILE A 67 20.32 2.59 -11.72
N VAL A 68 19.46 3.59 -11.82
CA VAL A 68 18.92 4.11 -13.08
C VAL A 68 19.23 5.61 -13.18
N GLY A 69 19.36 6.11 -14.42
CA GLY A 69 19.48 7.54 -14.64
C GLY A 69 18.21 8.26 -14.16
N PRO A 70 18.31 9.44 -13.53
CA PRO A 70 17.14 10.18 -13.03
C PRO A 70 16.15 10.53 -14.15
N GLU A 71 16.62 10.68 -15.38
CA GLU A 71 15.80 10.90 -16.57
C GLU A 71 14.87 9.73 -16.90
N ALA A 72 15.15 8.53 -16.41
CA ALA A 72 14.29 7.37 -16.63
C ALA A 72 12.87 7.61 -16.11
N PHE A 73 12.74 8.36 -15.02
CA PHE A 73 11.49 8.69 -14.35
C PHE A 73 11.22 10.21 -14.37
N GLU A 74 11.61 10.90 -15.44
CA GLU A 74 11.31 12.34 -15.64
C GLU A 74 9.79 12.61 -15.63
N VAL A 75 9.00 11.62 -16.07
CA VAL A 75 7.52 11.65 -16.06
C VAL A 75 6.99 10.52 -15.17
N PRO A 76 5.75 10.64 -14.65
CA PRO A 76 5.13 9.58 -13.85
C PRO A 76 5.11 8.26 -14.63
N PRO A 77 5.54 7.13 -14.04
CA PRO A 77 5.43 5.83 -14.68
C PRO A 77 4.00 5.31 -14.64
N VAL A 78 3.71 4.36 -15.52
CA VAL A 78 2.51 3.53 -15.45
C VAL A 78 2.75 2.40 -14.45
N LEU A 79 1.87 2.26 -13.46
CA LEU A 79 2.00 1.27 -12.39
C LEU A 79 1.07 0.08 -12.61
N TYR A 80 1.59 -1.15 -12.45
CA TYR A 80 0.79 -2.37 -12.50
C TYR A 80 0.94 -3.20 -11.23
N PHE A 81 -0.19 -3.60 -10.67
CA PHE A 81 -0.27 -4.42 -9.47
C PHE A 81 -1.34 -5.50 -9.64
N GLU A 82 -0.89 -6.73 -9.89
CA GLU A 82 -1.77 -7.86 -10.24
C GLU A 82 -2.57 -8.43 -9.06
N HIS A 83 -2.20 -8.09 -7.83
CA HIS A 83 -2.82 -8.64 -6.62
C HIS A 83 -3.79 -7.63 -5.97
N ALA A 84 -4.27 -6.64 -6.72
CA ALA A 84 -5.29 -5.72 -6.24
C ALA A 84 -6.61 -6.48 -6.05
N GLU A 85 -7.19 -6.40 -4.85
CA GLU A 85 -8.49 -6.99 -4.53
C GLU A 85 -9.63 -6.23 -5.25
N PRO A 86 -10.63 -6.94 -5.78
CA PRO A 86 -11.81 -6.35 -6.42
C PRO A 86 -12.56 -5.37 -5.53
N ASP A 87 -13.13 -4.32 -6.11
CA ASP A 87 -13.95 -3.30 -5.41
C ASP A 87 -13.21 -2.52 -4.29
N HIS A 88 -11.88 -2.62 -4.22
CA HIS A 88 -11.06 -1.89 -3.26
C HIS A 88 -10.45 -0.63 -3.88
N LEU A 89 -10.17 0.36 -3.03
CA LEU A 89 -9.45 1.57 -3.40
C LEU A 89 -8.06 1.57 -2.79
N TYR A 90 -7.14 2.30 -3.43
CA TYR A 90 -5.74 2.33 -3.05
C TYR A 90 -5.19 3.76 -3.02
N THR A 91 -4.14 3.94 -2.23
CA THR A 91 -3.31 5.12 -2.20
C THR A 91 -1.92 4.77 -2.72
N VAL A 92 -1.40 5.55 -3.67
CA VAL A 92 -0.05 5.44 -4.22
C VAL A 92 0.82 6.54 -3.63
N LEU A 93 1.99 6.15 -3.15
CA LEU A 93 3.04 7.06 -2.70
C LEU A 93 4.32 6.85 -3.50
N PHE A 94 4.94 7.93 -3.92
CA PHE A 94 6.31 7.95 -4.42
C PHE A 94 7.15 8.83 -3.50
N VAL A 95 8.24 8.28 -2.99
CA VAL A 95 9.11 8.98 -2.03
C VAL A 95 10.56 8.78 -2.39
N GLU A 96 11.37 9.78 -2.07
CA GLU A 96 12.81 9.63 -1.90
C GLU A 96 13.08 9.25 -0.44
N GLU A 97 13.84 8.18 -0.25
CA GLU A 97 14.29 7.69 1.04
C GLU A 97 15.62 8.34 1.40
N ARG A 98 15.63 9.16 2.45
CA ARG A 98 16.87 9.73 2.98
C ARG A 98 17.46 8.82 4.07
N ASP A 99 18.78 8.67 4.05
CA ASP A 99 19.48 7.75 4.93
C ASP A 99 19.26 8.17 6.40
N PRO A 100 18.93 7.24 7.31
CA PRO A 100 18.63 7.52 8.72
C PRO A 100 19.82 7.99 9.57
N SER A 101 21.00 8.23 8.98
CA SER A 101 22.30 8.38 9.67
C SER A 101 22.41 9.51 10.72
N GLY A 102 21.33 10.23 11.03
CA GLY A 102 21.28 11.17 12.15
C GLY A 102 19.93 11.30 12.89
N SER A 103 18.90 10.49 12.60
CA SER A 103 17.58 10.63 13.23
C SER A 103 17.28 9.47 14.18
N PRO A 104 17.18 9.70 15.52
CA PRO A 104 16.79 8.66 16.47
C PRO A 104 15.32 8.20 16.30
N ASP A 105 14.49 9.00 15.60
CA ASP A 105 13.02 8.86 15.60
C ASP A 105 12.43 8.40 14.24
N GLY A 106 13.24 7.94 13.29
CA GLY A 106 12.72 7.30 12.07
C GLY A 106 13.20 7.89 10.76
N ARG A 107 12.86 7.17 9.69
CA ARG A 107 13.19 7.49 8.30
C ARG A 107 12.53 8.81 7.91
N ARG A 108 13.28 9.63 7.17
CA ARG A 108 12.74 10.85 6.57
C ARG A 108 12.49 10.59 5.10
N PHE A 109 11.29 10.95 4.66
CA PHE A 109 10.91 10.87 3.26
C PHE A 109 10.85 12.26 2.67
N TYR A 110 11.34 12.37 1.44
CA TYR A 110 10.99 13.49 0.59
C TYR A 110 9.83 13.05 -0.32
N LEU A 111 8.65 13.64 -0.17
CA LEU A 111 7.46 13.24 -0.91
C LEU A 111 7.53 13.68 -2.38
N GLN A 112 7.55 12.72 -3.29
CA GLN A 112 7.62 12.96 -4.72
C GLN A 112 6.24 12.92 -5.38
N TRP A 113 5.33 12.04 -4.95
CA TRP A 113 3.97 11.93 -5.50
C TRP A 113 3.01 11.28 -4.50
N LEU A 114 1.76 11.73 -4.46
CA LEU A 114 0.70 11.15 -3.63
C LEU A 114 -0.64 11.19 -4.36
N VAL A 115 -1.22 10.01 -4.57
CA VAL A 115 -2.55 9.83 -5.18
C VAL A 115 -3.40 8.95 -4.29
N ALA A 116 -4.62 9.38 -4.00
CA ALA A 116 -5.61 8.60 -3.25
C ALA A 116 -6.71 8.10 -4.18
N ASN A 117 -7.57 7.21 -3.67
CA ASN A 117 -8.79 6.76 -4.33
C ASN A 117 -8.56 6.11 -5.71
N VAL A 118 -7.42 5.45 -5.89
CA VAL A 118 -7.11 4.71 -7.10
C VAL A 118 -7.92 3.41 -7.10
N PRO A 119 -8.78 3.14 -8.09
CA PRO A 119 -9.50 1.89 -8.16
C PRO A 119 -8.57 0.75 -8.57
N GLU A 120 -8.84 -0.46 -8.07
CA GLU A 120 -8.11 -1.68 -8.42
C GLU A 120 -7.96 -1.89 -9.93
N SER A 121 -9.02 -1.58 -10.69
CA SER A 121 -9.10 -1.75 -12.15
C SER A 121 -8.08 -0.91 -12.91
N ALA A 122 -7.60 0.19 -12.31
CA ALA A 122 -6.52 1.00 -12.87
C ALA A 122 -5.22 0.20 -12.90
N PHE A 123 -4.88 -0.56 -11.86
CA PHE A 123 -3.64 -1.34 -11.81
C PHE A 123 -3.59 -2.49 -12.81
N VAL A 124 -4.75 -3.06 -13.15
CA VAL A 124 -4.86 -4.11 -14.18
C VAL A 124 -4.67 -3.51 -15.57
N SER A 125 -5.18 -2.30 -15.78
CA SER A 125 -5.11 -1.59 -17.07
C SER A 125 -3.81 -0.81 -17.27
N GLY A 126 -3.05 -0.61 -16.20
CA GLY A 126 -1.91 0.30 -16.11
C GLY A 126 -2.35 1.62 -15.51
N MET A 127 -2.05 1.82 -14.22
CA MET A 127 -2.41 3.01 -13.48
C MET A 127 -1.56 4.19 -13.94
N THR A 128 -2.22 5.28 -14.27
CA THR A 128 -1.66 6.54 -14.75
C THR A 128 -1.93 7.66 -13.73
N TYR A 129 -1.37 8.84 -14.00
CA TYR A 129 -1.55 10.00 -13.12
C TYR A 129 -3.00 10.49 -12.95
N MET A 130 -3.92 10.05 -13.82
CA MET A 130 -5.33 10.50 -13.84
C MET A 130 -6.30 9.54 -13.16
N ASP A 131 -5.84 8.36 -12.74
CA ASP A 131 -6.73 7.29 -12.26
C ASP A 131 -7.14 7.42 -10.78
N GLY A 132 -6.82 8.53 -10.13
CA GLY A 132 -7.21 8.81 -8.76
C GLY A 132 -7.15 10.30 -8.42
N ASP A 133 -7.38 10.60 -7.15
CA ASP A 133 -7.33 11.96 -6.64
C ASP A 133 -5.88 12.34 -6.29
N THR A 134 -5.26 13.16 -7.14
CA THR A 134 -3.91 13.66 -6.88
C THR A 134 -3.93 14.63 -5.71
N VAL A 135 -3.30 14.22 -4.60
CA VAL A 135 -3.17 15.02 -3.38
C VAL A 135 -1.89 15.85 -3.42
N MET A 136 -0.83 15.30 -4.00
CA MET A 136 0.45 15.97 -4.23
C MET A 136 0.97 15.59 -5.61
N ASP A 137 1.18 16.57 -6.47
CA ASP A 137 1.64 16.35 -7.85
C ASP A 137 2.96 15.59 -7.92
N TYR A 138 3.18 14.88 -9.04
CA TYR A 138 4.42 14.19 -9.29
C TYR A 138 5.58 15.18 -9.42
N LEU A 139 6.68 14.88 -8.75
CA LEU A 139 7.95 15.55 -8.90
C LEU A 139 8.99 14.51 -9.35
N SER A 140 9.66 14.80 -10.46
CA SER A 140 10.67 13.90 -11.03
C SER A 140 11.86 13.74 -10.09
N PRO A 141 12.52 12.57 -10.08
CA PRO A 141 13.83 12.44 -9.46
C PRO A 141 14.77 13.52 -9.97
N ALA A 142 15.39 14.24 -9.04
CA ALA A 142 16.39 15.25 -9.37
C ALA A 142 17.79 14.63 -9.15
N PRO A 143 18.76 14.90 -10.04
CA PRO A 143 20.15 14.64 -9.72
C PRO A 143 20.51 15.38 -8.43
N ARG A 144 21.11 14.69 -7.46
CA ARG A 144 21.62 15.36 -6.24
C ARG A 144 22.60 16.45 -6.64
N SER A 145 22.43 17.65 -6.11
CA SER A 145 23.43 18.70 -6.28
C SER A 145 24.60 18.44 -5.33
N ALA A 146 25.82 18.78 -5.75
CA ALA A 146 27.02 18.56 -4.93
C ALA A 146 27.00 19.30 -3.58
N ASP A 147 26.08 20.26 -3.43
CA ASP A 147 25.94 21.13 -2.26
C ASP A 147 24.90 20.62 -1.23
N ASP A 148 24.19 19.52 -1.50
CA ASP A 148 23.06 19.03 -0.67
C ASP A 148 23.48 18.38 0.67
N GLY A 149 24.71 18.61 1.16
CA GLY A 149 25.15 18.25 2.52
C GLY A 149 25.35 16.75 2.79
N ASP A 150 24.76 15.87 1.98
CA ASP A 150 24.97 14.41 1.99
C ASP A 150 26.20 14.07 1.14
N ALA A 151 27.38 14.42 1.66
CA ALA A 151 28.69 14.28 1.00
C ALA A 151 29.23 12.83 1.00
N ASP A 152 28.37 11.81 1.07
CA ASP A 152 28.79 10.40 1.09
C ASP A 152 28.89 9.77 -0.31
N GLY A 153 28.40 10.47 -1.34
CA GLY A 153 28.41 10.03 -2.73
C GLY A 153 27.48 8.85 -3.01
N GLN A 154 26.56 8.54 -2.09
CA GLN A 154 25.63 7.43 -2.26
C GLN A 154 24.48 7.80 -3.22
N PRO A 155 24.08 6.87 -4.10
CA PRO A 155 22.87 7.03 -4.92
C PRO A 155 21.63 7.36 -4.07
N THR A 156 20.79 8.26 -4.57
CA THR A 156 19.51 8.61 -3.92
C THR A 156 18.53 7.47 -4.13
N ARG A 157 17.91 6.96 -3.07
CA ARG A 157 16.96 5.85 -3.15
C ARG A 157 15.55 6.38 -3.30
N TYR A 158 14.79 5.77 -4.20
CA TYR A 158 13.41 6.10 -4.48
C TYR A 158 12.53 4.85 -4.35
N GLY A 159 11.29 5.05 -3.90
CA GLY A 159 10.34 3.97 -3.68
C GLY A 159 8.91 4.38 -4.04
N PHE A 160 8.23 3.52 -4.78
CA PHE A 160 6.79 3.53 -4.96
C PHE A 160 6.16 2.54 -3.97
N TYR A 161 5.09 2.96 -3.31
CA TYR A 161 4.37 2.19 -2.31
C TYR A 161 2.87 2.27 -2.57
N ILE A 162 2.20 1.12 -2.51
CA ILE A 162 0.75 1.01 -2.61
C ILE A 162 0.19 0.66 -1.24
N PHE A 163 -0.84 1.39 -0.81
CA PHE A 163 -1.60 1.13 0.40
C PHE A 163 -3.06 0.90 0.03
N GLU A 164 -3.71 -0.04 0.69
CA GLU A 164 -5.13 -0.33 0.51
C GLU A 164 -5.97 0.54 1.46
N GLN A 165 -7.11 1.05 0.97
CA GLN A 165 -8.05 1.89 1.72
C GLN A 165 -9.20 1.05 2.28
N VAL A 166 -9.36 1.03 3.61
CA VAL A 166 -10.33 0.14 4.27
C VAL A 166 -11.78 0.64 4.18
N TYR A 167 -11.99 1.94 4.29
CA TYR A 167 -13.34 2.51 4.40
C TYR A 167 -13.85 3.13 3.08
N GLY A 168 -13.26 2.73 1.95
CA GLY A 168 -13.58 3.26 0.63
C GLY A 168 -12.89 4.60 0.37
N THR A 169 -13.60 5.55 -0.22
CA THR A 169 -13.05 6.85 -0.65
C THR A 169 -12.59 7.67 0.55
N ILE A 170 -11.40 8.26 0.44
CA ILE A 170 -10.77 9.09 1.48
C ILE A 170 -10.48 10.48 0.95
N TYR A 171 -10.41 11.47 1.83
CA TYR A 171 -10.05 12.85 1.48
C TYR A 171 -8.90 13.32 2.38
N PRO A 172 -7.68 12.78 2.15
CA PRO A 172 -6.56 13.06 3.03
C PRO A 172 -6.16 14.54 2.95
N PRO A 173 -5.67 15.12 4.06
CA PRO A 173 -5.14 16.47 4.04
C PRO A 173 -3.87 16.50 3.17
N MET A 174 -3.72 17.61 2.44
CA MET A 174 -2.49 17.88 1.70
C MET A 174 -1.33 18.04 2.69
N PRO A 175 -0.20 17.32 2.51
CA PRO A 175 0.98 17.51 3.34
C PRO A 175 1.52 18.95 3.22
N ASN A 176 1.90 19.55 4.35
CA ASN A 176 2.39 20.95 4.40
C ASN A 176 3.75 21.14 3.71
N THR A 177 4.55 20.07 3.60
CA THR A 177 5.87 20.08 2.97
C THR A 177 6.19 18.71 2.37
N ARG A 178 7.05 18.70 1.35
CA ARG A 178 7.64 17.48 0.79
C ARG A 178 8.88 17.03 1.56
N GLU A 179 9.71 17.97 2.01
CA GLU A 179 11.09 17.73 2.47
C GLU A 179 11.20 16.92 3.77
N TYR A 180 10.17 17.00 4.61
CA TYR A 180 10.09 16.32 5.90
C TYR A 180 8.77 15.58 6.00
N PHE A 181 8.45 14.80 4.97
CA PHE A 181 7.19 14.08 4.94
C PHE A 181 7.19 12.96 5.97
N ASP A 182 6.46 13.19 7.07
CA ASP A 182 6.18 12.20 8.10
C ASP A 182 5.02 11.31 7.64
N LEU A 183 5.37 10.19 7.00
CA LEU A 183 4.38 9.25 6.49
C LEU A 183 3.56 8.62 7.63
N ASP A 184 4.17 8.29 8.77
CA ASP A 184 3.44 7.68 9.88
C ASP A 184 2.50 8.69 10.54
N GLY A 185 2.97 9.92 10.76
CA GLY A 185 2.11 11.01 11.23
C GLY A 185 0.98 11.33 10.25
N TRP A 186 1.24 11.30 8.94
CA TRP A 186 0.21 11.52 7.92
C TRP A 186 -0.85 10.42 7.90
N ILE A 187 -0.46 9.14 7.96
CA ILE A 187 -1.41 8.03 8.09
C ILE A 187 -2.19 8.12 9.41
N GLY A 188 -1.53 8.50 10.50
CA GLY A 188 -2.20 8.73 11.78
C GLY A 188 -3.22 9.87 11.74
N ALA A 189 -2.94 10.92 10.96
CA ALA A 189 -3.80 12.11 10.86
C ALA A 189 -5.08 11.90 10.06
N ILE A 190 -5.16 10.85 9.22
CA ILE A 190 -6.38 10.52 8.47
C ILE A 190 -7.30 9.55 9.22
N TYR A 191 -6.86 9.01 10.37
CA TYR A 191 -7.66 8.14 11.23
C TYR A 191 -8.50 8.94 12.24
N PRO A 192 -9.74 8.49 12.58
CA PRO A 192 -10.43 7.26 12.15
C PRO A 192 -11.24 7.38 10.86
N GLU A 193 -11.35 8.58 10.28
CA GLU A 193 -12.19 8.84 9.11
C GLU A 193 -11.74 8.05 7.87
N ALA A 194 -10.46 7.72 7.81
CA ALA A 194 -9.83 6.86 6.83
C ALA A 194 -8.82 5.93 7.52
N ALA A 195 -8.57 4.79 6.88
CA ALA A 195 -7.62 3.80 7.34
C ALA A 195 -6.89 3.20 6.13
N LEU A 196 -5.58 3.05 6.26
CA LEU A 196 -4.72 2.44 5.25
C LEU A 196 -4.11 1.14 5.78
N CYS A 197 -4.15 0.08 4.96
CA CYS A 197 -3.37 -1.13 5.17
C CYS A 197 -2.13 -1.10 4.26
N GLY A 198 -0.98 -1.54 4.77
CA GLY A 198 0.19 -1.79 3.93
C GLY A 198 1.51 -1.15 4.39
N PRO A 199 2.51 -1.04 3.49
CA PRO A 199 2.39 -1.24 2.04
C PRO A 199 1.95 -2.65 1.62
N VAL A 200 1.04 -2.76 0.64
CA VAL A 200 0.62 -4.05 0.07
C VAL A 200 1.46 -4.44 -1.15
N ALA A 201 2.08 -3.46 -1.80
CA ALA A 201 3.04 -3.64 -2.88
C ALA A 201 4.03 -2.47 -2.92
N SER A 202 5.23 -2.73 -3.46
CA SER A 202 6.23 -1.69 -3.63
C SER A 202 7.24 -2.04 -4.72
N ILE A 203 7.88 -1.01 -5.27
CA ILE A 203 9.06 -1.15 -6.13
C ILE A 203 9.97 0.06 -5.90
N GLY A 204 11.28 -0.10 -6.02
CA GLY A 204 12.23 1.00 -5.85
C GLY A 204 13.43 0.91 -6.76
N PHE A 205 14.18 2.00 -6.80
CA PHE A 205 15.41 2.16 -7.58
C PHE A 205 16.34 3.16 -6.88
N SER A 206 17.58 3.23 -7.35
CA SER A 206 18.52 4.26 -6.96
C SER A 206 18.82 5.18 -8.13
N ALA A 207 19.03 6.48 -7.91
CA ALA A 207 19.44 7.42 -8.95
C ALA A 207 20.79 8.08 -8.59
N GLN A 208 21.63 8.26 -9.60
CA GLN A 208 22.93 8.94 -9.49
C GLN A 208 23.23 9.73 -10.76
#